data_AF-A0A958A3V6-F1
#
_entry.id   AF-A0A958A3V6-F1
#
_cell.length_a   1.000
_cell.length_b   1.000
_cell.length_c   1.000
_cell.angle_alpha   90.00
_cell.angle_beta   90.00
_cell.angle_gamma   90.00
#
_symmetry.space_group_name_H-M   'P 1'
#
loop_
_entity.id
_entity.type
_entity.pdbx_description
1 polymer ?
#
loop_
_entity_poly.entity_id
_entity_poly.type
_entity_poly.pdbx_seq_one_letter_code
_entity_poly.pdbx_strand_id
1 'polypeptide(L)' 'DSSGEHPRIDVTLATGISEADCRQINLGYRDPATIDPADYANRENEGILLVENAGEYLYRLTNG' A
#
# COMPACT_ATOMS: atom_id res chain seq x y z
N ASP A 1 25.94 -2.30 -9.61
CA ASP A 1 25.63 -0.93 -10.03
C ASP A 1 24.39 -0.51 -9.26
N SER A 2 24.53 0.37 -8.28
CA SER A 2 23.45 0.74 -7.33
C SER A 2 23.20 2.25 -7.31
N SER A 3 23.52 2.95 -8.39
CA SER A 3 23.38 4.41 -8.47
C SER A 3 21.98 4.77 -8.96
N GLY A 4 20.98 4.68 -8.06
CA GLY A 4 19.57 5.04 -8.35
C GLY A 4 18.69 4.92 -7.10
N GLU A 5 17.50 5.53 -7.13
CA GLU A 5 16.49 5.33 -6.08
C GLU A 5 15.90 3.92 -6.20
N HIS A 6 15.91 3.18 -5.08
CA HIS A 6 15.36 1.83 -5.01
C HIS A 6 14.22 1.82 -3.99
N PRO A 7 12.96 1.66 -4.41
CA PRO A 7 11.84 1.58 -3.48
C PRO A 7 12.02 0.37 -2.57
N ARG A 8 11.92 0.58 -1.25
CA ARG A 8 11.97 -0.51 -0.26
C ARG A 8 10.66 -1.30 -0.19
N ILE A 9 9.57 -0.70 -0.66
CA ILE A 9 8.21 -1.25 -0.61
C ILE A 9 7.51 -0.98 -1.94
N ASP A 10 6.63 -1.90 -2.31
CA ASP A 10 5.68 -1.70 -3.40
C ASP A 10 4.44 -0.99 -2.87
N VAL A 11 4.04 0.09 -3.53
CA VAL A 11 2.84 0.84 -3.18
C VAL A 11 1.85 0.70 -4.32
N THR A 12 0.64 0.23 -4.02
CA THR A 12 -0.45 0.06 -4.99
C THR A 12 -1.62 0.98 -4.62
N LEU A 13 -2.14 1.73 -5.60
CA LEU A 13 -3.31 2.57 -5.42
C LEU A 13 -4.57 1.86 -5.92
N ALA A 14 -5.59 1.82 -5.07
CA ALA A 14 -6.95 1.43 -5.43
C ALA A 14 -7.85 2.67 -5.43
N THR A 15 -7.69 3.53 -6.43
CA THR A 15 -8.39 4.82 -6.54
C THR A 15 -8.92 5.04 -7.95
N GLY A 16 -9.56 6.18 -8.20
CA GLY A 16 -10.00 6.58 -9.55
C GLY A 16 -8.88 7.08 -10.47
N ILE A 17 -7.62 7.07 -10.02
CA ILE A 17 -6.46 7.41 -10.86
C ILE A 17 -6.25 6.27 -11.86
N SER A 18 -5.92 6.62 -13.12
CA SER A 18 -5.75 5.61 -14.16
C SER A 18 -4.53 4.71 -13.88
N GLU A 19 -4.59 3.46 -14.31
CA GLU A 19 -3.45 2.54 -14.23
C GLU A 19 -2.21 3.09 -14.94
N ALA A 20 -2.40 3.80 -16.06
CA ALA A 20 -1.32 4.41 -16.81
C ALA A 20 -0.59 5.50 -16.00
N ASP A 21 -1.35 6.36 -15.31
CA ASP A 21 -0.78 7.42 -14.47
C ASP A 21 -0.04 6.82 -13.25
N CYS A 22 -0.61 5.80 -12.60
CA CYS A 22 0.06 5.10 -11.50
C CYS A 22 1.42 4.51 -11.93
N ARG A 23 1.43 3.81 -13.07
CA ARG A 23 2.66 3.20 -13.60
C ARG A 23 3.71 4.24 -14.01
N GLN A 24 3.29 5.41 -14.51
CA GLN A 24 4.21 6.50 -14.88
C GLN A 24 5.06 6.98 -13.69
N ILE A 25 4.52 6.89 -12.46
CA ILE A 25 5.20 7.32 -11.23
C ILE A 25 5.63 6.16 -10.33
N ASN A 26 5.81 4.96 -10.91
CA ASN A 26 6.28 3.76 -10.21
C ASN A 26 5.36 3.29 -9.06
N LEU A 27 4.04 3.44 -9.23
CA LEU A 27 3.04 2.87 -8.33
C LEU A 27 2.30 1.72 -9.02
N GLY A 28 1.95 0.69 -8.24
CA GLY A 28 0.99 -0.32 -8.65
C GLY A 28 -0.42 0.25 -8.75
N TYR A 29 -1.28 -0.44 -9.49
CA TYR A 29 -2.70 -0.12 -9.62
C TYR A 29 -3.54 -1.34 -9.26
N ARG A 30 -4.68 -1.11 -8.62
CA ARG A 30 -5.75 -2.09 -8.46
C ARG A 30 -7.09 -1.41 -8.69
N ASP A 31 -8.02 -2.09 -9.36
CA ASP A 31 -9.36 -1.56 -9.54
C ASP A 31 -10.06 -1.44 -8.17
N PRO A 32 -10.49 -0.23 -7.74
CA PRO A 32 -11.18 -0.03 -6.46
C PRO A 32 -12.49 -0.82 -6.34
N ALA A 33 -13.14 -1.19 -7.45
CA ALA A 33 -14.35 -2.01 -7.42
C ALA A 33 -14.07 -3.51 -7.13
N THR A 34 -12.81 -3.92 -7.14
CA THR A 34 -12.38 -5.32 -6.98
C THR A 34 -11.67 -5.59 -5.65
N ILE A 35 -11.67 -4.62 -4.74
CA ILE A 35 -11.07 -4.75 -3.42
C ILE A 35 -12.08 -4.35 -2.36
N ASP A 36 -12.27 -5.22 -1.37
CA ASP A 36 -12.98 -4.91 -0.15
C ASP A 36 -11.97 -4.89 1.01
N PRO A 37 -11.76 -3.75 1.70
CA PRO A 37 -10.90 -3.70 2.88
C PRO A 37 -11.26 -4.75 3.94
N ALA A 38 -12.54 -5.15 4.05
CA ALA A 38 -12.98 -6.15 5.02
C ALA A 38 -12.33 -7.53 4.79
N ASP A 39 -11.91 -7.86 3.57
CA ASP A 39 -11.22 -9.11 3.23
C ASP A 39 -9.81 -9.21 3.87
N TYR A 40 -9.31 -8.10 4.41
CA TYR A 40 -7.99 -7.98 5.04
C TYR A 40 -8.08 -7.85 6.57
N ALA A 41 -9.29 -7.78 7.14
CA ALA A 41 -9.48 -7.60 8.59
C ALA A 41 -9.19 -8.89 9.37
N ASN A 42 -8.60 -8.77 10.56
CA ASN A 42 -8.28 -9.89 11.48
C ASN A 42 -7.29 -10.92 10.92
N ARG A 43 -6.35 -10.46 10.08
CA ARG A 43 -5.34 -11.31 9.41
C ARG A 43 -3.91 -10.95 9.83
N GLU A 44 -3.75 -10.35 10.99
CA GLU A 44 -2.46 -9.94 11.54
C GLU A 44 -1.54 -11.13 11.80
N ASN A 45 -2.12 -12.31 12.10
CA ASN A 45 -1.39 -13.58 12.22
C ASN A 45 -0.80 -14.06 10.88
N GLU A 46 -1.34 -13.59 9.75
CA GLU A 46 -0.79 -13.81 8.40
C GLU A 46 0.18 -12.69 7.98
N GLY A 47 0.43 -11.70 8.84
CA GLY A 47 1.26 -10.54 8.54
C GLY A 47 0.54 -9.44 7.75
N ILE A 48 -0.79 -9.46 7.70
CA ILE A 48 -1.61 -8.45 7.03
C ILE A 48 -2.19 -7.51 8.09
N LEU A 49 -1.95 -6.21 7.93
CA LEU A 49 -2.50 -5.17 8.81
C LEU A 49 -3.50 -4.32 8.01
N LEU A 50 -4.73 -4.25 8.49
CA LEU A 50 -5.72 -3.27 8.03
C LEU A 50 -5.73 -2.07 8.98
N VAL A 51 -5.49 -0.88 8.44
CA VAL A 51 -5.61 0.38 9.19
C VAL A 51 -6.68 1.24 8.52
N GLU A 52 -7.86 1.31 9.14
CA GLU A 52 -8.89 2.23 8.72
C GLU A 52 -8.46 3.67 9.02
N ASN A 53 -8.76 4.62 8.11
CA ASN A 53 -8.34 6.01 8.23
C ASN A 53 -6.82 6.16 8.48
N ALA A 54 -6.01 5.38 7.74
CA ALA A 54 -4.56 5.25 7.94
C ALA A 54 -3.77 6.57 8.02
N GLY A 55 -4.28 7.67 7.42
CA GLY A 55 -3.64 8.99 7.48
C GLY A 55 -3.60 9.65 8.86
N GLU A 56 -4.34 9.12 9.84
CA GLU A 56 -4.42 9.67 11.20
C GLU A 56 -3.49 8.95 12.20
N TYR A 57 -2.93 7.81 11.82
CA TYR A 57 -2.15 6.95 12.70
C TYR A 57 -0.66 6.93 12.31
N LEU A 58 0.21 7.22 13.28
CA LEU A 58 1.67 7.11 13.11
C LEU A 58 2.19 5.90 13.88
N TYR A 59 2.78 4.94 13.17
CA TYR A 59 3.36 3.73 13.77
C TYR A 59 4.84 3.93 14.11
N ARG A 60 5.23 3.50 15.31
CA ARG A 60 6.62 3.46 15.77
C ARG A 60 7.02 2.03 16.07
N LEU A 61 8.17 1.61 15.54
CA LEU A 61 8.78 0.33 15.91
C LEU A 61 9.30 0.40 17.35
N THR A 62 9.09 -0.67 18.11
CA THR A 62 9.48 -0.77 19.53
C THR A 62 10.98 -0.63 19.75
N ASN A 63 11.79 -0.94 18.75
CA ASN A 63 13.26 -0.89 18.80
C ASN A 63 13.85 0.07 17.76
N GLY A 64 13.14 1.16 17.43
CA GLY A 64 13.61 2.19 16.51
C GLY A 64 14.81 2.97 17.02
#